data_AF-A0A956KKK2-F1
#
_entry.id   AF-A0A956KKK2-F1
#
_cell.length_a   1.000
_cell.length_b   1.000
_cell.length_c   1.000
_cell.angle_alpha   90.00
_cell.angle_beta   90.00
_cell.angle_gamma   90.00
#
_symmetry.space_group_name_H-M   'P 1'
#
loop_
_entity.id
_entity.type
_entity.pdbx_description
1 polymer ?
#
loop_
_entity_poly.entity_id
_entity_poly.type
_entity_poly.pdbx_seq_one_letter_code
_entity_poly.pdbx_strand_id
1 'polypeptide(L)'
;MSTLRRLSPYVCVLIVGTALACGGGEGGHGGGHGEHGPAGFESHMGRVPLAPAKTAGLDLAALRAQAKKHFGALPVEFPNPENPLTDEKIALGRMLYFEGRLSKSGELSCNSCHMLDSYGIDSNATSPGHEGALGDRNSPTVYNAAGHFAQFWDGRAPTVEEQAKGPILNPVEMAMPDEASV
;
A
#
# COMPACT_ATOMS: atom_id res chain seq x y z
N MET A 1 20.49 -20.05 -43.25
CA MET A 1 20.69 -21.50 -42.97
C MET A 1 21.78 -21.59 -41.92
N SER A 2 21.43 -21.77 -40.64
CA SER A 2 21.41 -23.08 -39.96
C SER A 2 22.86 -23.60 -39.81
N THR A 3 23.45 -23.86 -38.64
CA THR A 3 22.90 -24.44 -37.41
C THR A 3 24.03 -24.41 -36.37
N LEU A 4 23.85 -23.76 -35.21
CA LEU A 4 24.73 -23.99 -34.06
C LEU A 4 23.89 -24.29 -32.83
N ARG A 5 23.76 -25.61 -32.61
CA ARG A 5 23.78 -26.32 -31.33
C ARG A 5 22.85 -25.81 -30.22
N ARG A 6 21.73 -26.52 -30.13
CA ARG A 6 20.89 -26.73 -28.94
C ARG A 6 21.74 -26.88 -27.66
N LEU A 7 21.46 -26.05 -26.67
CA LEU A 7 21.67 -26.39 -25.26
C LEU A 7 20.33 -26.84 -24.70
N SER A 8 20.35 -28.04 -24.11
CA SER A 8 19.20 -28.70 -23.49
C SER A 8 18.83 -28.01 -22.18
N PRO A 9 17.53 -27.77 -21.89
CA PRO A 9 17.06 -27.50 -20.54
C PRO A 9 17.06 -28.80 -19.72
N TYR A 10 16.92 -28.71 -18.39
CA TYR A 10 16.84 -29.80 -17.40
C TYR A 10 18.16 -30.28 -16.79
N VAL A 11 18.65 -29.55 -15.78
CA VAL A 11 19.39 -30.15 -14.65
C VAL A 11 18.92 -29.49 -13.35
N CYS A 12 18.36 -30.34 -12.47
CA CYS A 12 18.20 -30.28 -11.01
C CYS A 12 17.67 -29.01 -10.34
N VAL A 13 16.50 -28.95 -9.69
CA VAL A 13 15.91 -29.80 -8.61
C VAL A 13 16.65 -29.70 -7.26
N LEU A 14 15.88 -29.22 -6.27
CA LEU A 14 15.97 -29.35 -4.80
C LEU A 14 17.00 -28.52 -4.00
N ILE A 15 16.47 -27.61 -3.18
CA ILE A 15 16.74 -27.61 -1.73
C ILE A 15 15.41 -27.45 -0.98
N VAL A 16 14.97 -28.54 -0.35
CA VAL A 16 14.00 -28.56 0.75
C VAL A 16 14.82 -28.57 2.05
N GLY A 17 14.40 -27.80 3.06
CA GLY A 17 15.02 -27.83 4.38
C GLY A 17 14.15 -27.18 5.45
N THR A 18 13.16 -27.92 5.93
CA THR A 18 12.41 -27.68 7.17
C THR A 18 13.32 -27.77 8.40
N ALA A 19 13.26 -26.80 9.30
CA ALA A 19 13.65 -26.98 10.70
C ALA A 19 12.75 -26.13 11.62
N LEU A 20 11.85 -26.85 12.29
CA LEU A 20 11.05 -26.44 13.43
C LEU A 20 11.93 -26.50 14.69
N ALA A 21 12.03 -25.42 15.47
CA ALA A 21 12.42 -25.50 16.88
C ALA A 21 12.01 -24.24 17.66
N CYS A 22 10.96 -24.37 18.47
CA CYS A 22 10.78 -23.58 19.67
C CYS A 22 11.85 -23.98 20.69
N GLY A 23 12.45 -23.00 21.39
CA GLY A 23 13.32 -23.23 22.52
C GLY A 23 13.77 -21.92 23.14
N GLY A 24 13.24 -21.60 24.33
CA GLY A 24 13.58 -20.40 25.08
C GLY A 24 15.02 -20.40 25.60
N GLY A 25 15.52 -19.19 25.82
CA GLY A 25 16.80 -18.93 26.48
C GLY A 25 16.80 -17.51 27.01
N GLU A 26 16.61 -17.38 28.32
CA GLU A 26 16.75 -16.14 29.08
C GLU A 26 18.23 -15.70 29.06
N GLY A 27 18.47 -14.43 28.75
CA GLY A 27 19.81 -13.85 28.72
C GLY A 27 19.73 -12.33 28.68
N GLY A 28 19.69 -11.71 29.85
CA GLY A 28 19.78 -10.26 29.98
C GLY A 28 21.15 -9.76 29.54
N HIS A 29 21.16 -8.73 28.71
CA HIS A 29 22.27 -7.78 28.60
C HIS A 29 21.67 -6.38 28.41
N GLY A 30 21.84 -5.57 29.45
CA GLY A 30 21.58 -4.14 29.39
C GLY A 30 22.63 -3.45 28.54
N GLY A 31 22.18 -2.59 27.65
CA GLY A 31 23.01 -1.73 26.83
C GLY A 31 22.13 -0.60 26.31
N GLY A 32 22.12 0.52 27.03
CA GLY A 32 21.41 1.72 26.64
C GLY A 32 22.08 2.37 25.43
N HIS A 33 21.31 2.57 24.38
CA HIS A 33 21.62 3.54 23.33
C HIS A 33 20.48 4.56 23.31
N GLY A 34 20.85 5.80 23.61
CA GLY A 34 19.93 6.92 23.81
C GLY A 34 19.17 7.30 22.55
N GLU A 35 17.88 7.52 22.73
CA GLU A 35 17.00 8.16 21.77
C GLU A 35 17.30 9.67 21.78
N HIS A 36 18.01 10.15 20.76
CA HIS A 36 18.01 11.58 20.43
C HIS A 36 16.88 11.86 19.43
N GLY A 37 15.64 11.82 19.94
CA GLY A 37 14.49 12.40 19.26
C GLY A 37 14.39 13.91 19.59
N PRO A 38 13.96 14.77 18.65
CA PRO A 38 13.77 16.19 18.92
C PRO A 38 12.72 16.38 20.03
N ALA A 39 13.04 17.25 20.99
CA ALA A 39 12.15 17.60 22.08
C ALA A 39 10.87 18.26 21.52
N GLY A 40 9.72 17.62 21.68
CA GLY A 40 8.43 18.31 21.48
C GLY A 40 7.23 17.49 21.00
N PHE A 41 7.38 16.23 20.59
CA PHE A 41 6.21 15.39 20.28
C PHE A 41 5.96 14.36 21.38
N GLU A 42 5.43 14.82 22.52
CA GLU A 42 4.76 13.91 23.44
C GLU A 42 3.53 13.36 22.72
N SER A 43 3.46 12.03 22.51
CA SER A 43 2.25 11.42 21.98
C SER A 43 1.14 11.57 23.02
N HIS A 44 0.31 12.61 22.90
CA HIS A 44 -0.87 12.79 23.76
C HIS A 44 -1.91 11.67 23.57
N MET A 45 -1.76 10.84 22.53
CA MET A 45 -2.33 9.49 22.52
C MET A 45 -1.43 8.58 23.35
N GLY A 46 -1.52 8.71 24.67
CA GLY A 46 -0.96 7.70 25.58
C GLY A 46 -1.42 6.33 25.09
N ARG A 47 -0.51 5.35 25.04
CA ARG A 47 -0.82 3.97 24.68
C ARG A 47 -1.96 3.52 25.57
N VAL A 48 -3.20 3.57 25.06
CA VAL A 48 -4.37 3.09 25.78
C VAL A 48 -4.05 1.63 26.09
N PRO A 49 -3.90 1.25 27.37
CA PRO A 49 -3.68 -0.14 27.69
C PRO A 49 -4.88 -0.89 27.12
N LEU A 50 -4.65 -1.73 26.11
CA LEU A 50 -5.68 -2.63 25.62
C LEU A 50 -6.07 -3.49 26.80
N ALA A 51 -7.19 -3.16 27.44
CA ALA A 51 -7.76 -4.01 28.47
C ALA A 51 -7.93 -5.41 27.86
N PRO A 52 -7.56 -6.49 28.56
CA PRO A 52 -7.77 -7.83 28.04
C PRO A 52 -9.26 -7.96 27.68
N ALA A 53 -9.54 -8.30 26.42
CA ALA A 53 -10.90 -8.49 25.97
C ALA A 53 -11.59 -9.48 26.92
N LYS A 54 -12.70 -9.08 27.54
CA LYS A 54 -13.52 -9.97 28.37
C LYS A 54 -14.11 -11.03 27.45
N THR A 55 -13.43 -12.17 27.34
CA THR A 55 -13.82 -13.31 26.51
C THR A 55 -14.58 -14.39 27.30
N ALA A 56 -14.71 -14.22 28.61
CA ALA A 56 -15.44 -15.15 29.46
C ALA A 56 -16.92 -15.26 29.01
N GLY A 57 -17.32 -16.46 28.58
CA GLY A 57 -18.67 -16.76 28.11
C GLY A 57 -18.90 -16.54 26.60
N LEU A 58 -17.89 -16.10 25.85
CA LEU A 58 -18.00 -16.00 24.38
C LEU A 58 -17.65 -17.34 23.72
N ASP A 59 -18.57 -17.85 22.90
CA ASP A 59 -18.25 -18.90 21.94
C ASP A 59 -17.48 -18.32 20.75
N LEU A 60 -16.15 -18.31 20.87
CA LEU A 60 -15.25 -17.82 19.83
C LEU A 60 -15.36 -18.63 18.52
N ALA A 61 -15.78 -19.89 18.57
CA ALA A 61 -15.94 -20.72 17.38
C ALA A 61 -17.20 -20.30 16.61
N ALA A 62 -18.32 -20.10 17.31
CA ALA A 62 -19.55 -19.58 16.71
C ALA A 62 -19.33 -18.18 16.11
N LEU A 63 -18.66 -17.27 16.84
CA LEU A 63 -18.36 -15.93 16.34
C LEU A 63 -17.48 -15.95 15.08
N ARG A 64 -16.45 -16.80 15.04
CA ARG A 64 -15.62 -16.98 13.83
C ARG A 64 -16.43 -17.58 12.68
N ALA A 65 -17.32 -18.52 12.94
CA ALA A 65 -18.20 -19.11 11.93
C ALA A 65 -19.17 -18.08 11.35
N GLN A 66 -19.69 -17.15 12.16
CA GLN A 66 -20.51 -16.05 11.70
C GLN A 66 -19.69 -15.03 10.90
N ALA A 67 -18.51 -14.65 11.36
CA ALA A 67 -17.63 -13.70 10.66
C ALA A 67 -17.27 -14.19 9.25
N LYS A 68 -16.98 -15.48 9.08
CA LYS A 68 -16.67 -16.10 7.77
C LYS A 68 -17.81 -16.04 6.74
N LYS A 69 -19.05 -15.71 7.16
CA LYS A 69 -20.16 -15.47 6.24
C LYS A 69 -20.10 -14.09 5.59
N HIS A 70 -19.36 -13.15 6.18
CA HIS A 70 -19.27 -11.75 5.76
C HIS A 70 -17.87 -11.36 5.30
N PHE A 71 -16.83 -11.98 5.86
CA PHE A 71 -15.44 -11.67 5.59
C PHE A 71 -14.71 -12.86 4.98
N GLY A 72 -13.81 -12.56 4.05
CA GLY A 72 -12.94 -13.52 3.39
C GLY A 72 -11.48 -13.12 3.48
N ALA A 73 -10.59 -14.00 3.04
CA ALA A 73 -9.21 -13.63 2.76
C ALA A 73 -9.16 -12.74 1.51
N LEU A 74 -8.21 -11.81 1.49
CA LEU A 74 -7.91 -11.07 0.27
C LEU A 74 -7.38 -12.03 -0.80
N PRO A 75 -7.77 -11.86 -2.07
CA PRO A 75 -7.17 -12.62 -3.15
C PRO A 75 -5.69 -12.23 -3.31
N VAL A 76 -4.92 -13.09 -4.00
CA VAL A 76 -3.51 -12.79 -4.32
C VAL A 76 -3.41 -11.60 -5.29
N GLU A 77 -4.43 -11.42 -6.14
CA GLU A 77 -4.51 -10.36 -7.13
C GLU A 77 -5.97 -9.93 -7.36
N PHE A 78 -6.15 -8.72 -7.90
CA PHE A 78 -7.45 -8.18 -8.32
C PHE A 78 -7.47 -8.10 -9.86
N PRO A 79 -7.93 -9.14 -10.57
CA PRO A 79 -7.89 -9.16 -12.03
C PRO A 79 -8.92 -8.21 -12.62
N ASN A 80 -8.51 -7.46 -13.66
CA ASN A 80 -9.40 -6.67 -14.50
C ASN A 80 -9.35 -7.20 -15.95
N PRO A 81 -10.40 -7.87 -16.46
CA PRO A 81 -10.40 -8.40 -17.83
C PRO A 81 -10.27 -7.32 -18.91
N GLU A 82 -10.72 -6.10 -18.65
CA GLU A 82 -10.64 -4.96 -19.58
C GLU A 82 -9.25 -4.32 -19.57
N ASN A 83 -8.51 -4.51 -18.47
CA ASN A 83 -7.13 -4.07 -18.33
C ASN A 83 -6.24 -5.18 -17.73
N PRO A 84 -5.92 -6.23 -18.51
CA PRO A 84 -5.13 -7.34 -18.00
C PRO A 84 -3.76 -6.87 -17.52
N LEU A 85 -3.33 -7.41 -16.38
CA LEU A 85 -1.99 -7.20 -15.82
C LEU A 85 -0.97 -7.95 -16.69
N THR A 86 0.05 -7.23 -17.13
CA THR A 86 1.25 -7.81 -17.77
C THR A 86 2.48 -7.29 -17.04
N ASP A 87 3.59 -8.02 -17.11
CA ASP A 87 4.84 -7.61 -16.45
C ASP A 87 5.29 -6.21 -16.94
N GLU A 88 5.11 -5.91 -18.23
CA GLU A 88 5.44 -4.61 -18.81
C GLU A 88 4.54 -3.49 -18.26
N LYS A 89 3.24 -3.73 -18.13
CA LYS A 89 2.30 -2.76 -17.55
C LYS A 89 2.59 -2.52 -16.07
N ILE A 90 2.90 -3.58 -15.31
CA ILE A 90 3.27 -3.47 -13.90
C ILE A 90 4.57 -2.66 -13.75
N ALA A 91 5.56 -2.93 -14.59
CA ALA A 91 6.82 -2.19 -14.60
C ALA A 91 6.60 -0.71 -14.93
N LEU A 92 5.82 -0.41 -15.98
CA LEU A 92 5.48 0.95 -16.37
C LEU A 92 4.68 1.67 -15.27
N GLY A 93 3.63 1.04 -14.74
CA GLY A 93 2.81 1.60 -13.67
C GLY A 93 3.64 1.91 -12.42
N ARG A 94 4.59 1.04 -12.07
CA ARG A 94 5.56 1.30 -10.99
C ARG A 94 6.38 2.55 -11.29
N MET A 95 6.91 2.72 -12.51
CA MET A 95 7.67 3.92 -12.86
C MET A 95 6.82 5.18 -12.73
N LEU A 96 5.61 5.16 -13.29
CA LEU A 96 4.69 6.31 -13.25
C LEU A 96 4.25 6.68 -11.84
N TYR A 97 4.07 5.70 -10.95
CA TYR A 97 3.67 5.93 -9.56
C TYR A 97 4.64 6.84 -8.78
N PHE A 98 5.92 6.80 -9.14
CA PHE A 98 6.99 7.61 -8.53
C PHE A 98 7.45 8.77 -9.44
N GLU A 99 6.79 9.00 -10.57
CA GLU A 99 7.23 10.00 -11.54
C GLU A 99 6.73 11.40 -11.18
N GLY A 100 7.65 12.26 -10.74
CA GLY A 100 7.35 13.65 -10.39
C GLY A 100 6.92 14.50 -11.59
N ARG A 101 7.40 14.17 -12.80
CA ARG A 101 7.09 14.92 -14.04
C ARG A 101 5.65 14.82 -14.51
N LEU A 102 4.83 13.95 -13.88
CA LEU A 102 3.39 13.92 -14.09
C LEU A 102 2.67 15.09 -13.38
N SER A 103 3.38 15.87 -12.56
CA SER A 103 2.87 17.09 -11.95
C SER A 103 3.46 18.33 -12.61
N LYS A 104 2.71 19.44 -12.55
CA LYS A 104 3.13 20.73 -13.10
C LYS A 104 4.42 21.26 -12.47
N SER A 105 4.67 20.98 -11.19
CA SER A 105 5.91 21.36 -10.51
C SER A 105 7.08 20.43 -10.83
N GLY A 106 6.82 19.20 -11.31
CA GLY A 106 7.84 18.16 -11.43
C GLY A 106 8.22 17.50 -10.11
N GLU A 107 7.55 17.86 -9.00
CA GLU A 107 7.94 17.45 -7.64
C GLU A 107 6.94 16.47 -6.99
N LEU A 108 5.71 16.40 -7.49
CA LEU A 108 4.66 15.54 -6.94
C LEU A 108 4.45 14.30 -7.80
N SER A 109 4.31 13.16 -7.13
CA SER A 109 3.96 11.86 -7.73
C SER A 109 2.80 11.23 -6.93
N CYS A 110 2.27 10.10 -7.40
CA CYS A 110 1.27 9.36 -6.62
C CYS A 110 1.81 8.99 -5.22
N ASN A 111 3.10 8.61 -5.14
CA ASN A 111 3.75 8.26 -3.89
C ASN A 111 3.89 9.44 -2.91
N SER A 112 3.79 10.70 -3.36
CA SER A 112 3.90 11.87 -2.47
C SER A 112 2.76 11.93 -1.44
N CYS A 113 1.55 11.50 -1.82
CA CYS A 113 0.39 11.42 -0.91
C CYS A 113 0.07 9.99 -0.47
N HIS A 114 0.53 8.99 -1.24
CA HIS A 114 0.23 7.58 -1.00
C HIS A 114 1.52 6.76 -0.77
N MET A 115 2.32 7.17 0.20
CA MET A 115 3.65 6.62 0.45
C MET A 115 3.65 5.11 0.69
N LEU A 116 4.23 4.33 -0.23
CA LEU A 116 4.25 2.86 -0.15
C LEU A 116 5.09 2.32 1.01
N ASP A 117 6.02 3.11 1.56
CA ASP A 117 6.79 2.79 2.76
C ASP A 117 6.09 3.22 4.06
N SER A 118 4.96 3.94 3.95
CA SER A 118 4.13 4.41 5.06
C SER A 118 2.67 4.00 4.86
N TYR A 119 2.44 2.69 4.71
CA TYR A 119 1.10 2.08 4.63
C TYR A 119 0.20 2.62 3.49
N GLY A 120 0.78 3.25 2.47
CA GLY A 120 0.07 3.84 1.34
C GLY A 120 -0.63 5.16 1.65
N ILE A 121 -0.27 5.84 2.74
CA ILE A 121 -0.87 7.12 3.18
C ILE A 121 0.19 8.16 3.54
N ASP A 122 -0.21 9.43 3.58
CA ASP A 122 0.64 10.53 4.03
C ASP A 122 0.54 10.87 5.53
N SER A 123 -0.41 10.26 6.24
CA SER A 123 -0.75 10.53 7.65
C SER A 123 -1.17 11.98 7.97
N ASN A 124 -1.51 12.78 6.96
CA ASN A 124 -2.01 14.14 7.16
C ASN A 124 -3.54 14.17 7.28
N ALA A 125 -4.09 15.21 7.91
CA ALA A 125 -5.53 15.44 7.91
C ALA A 125 -6.06 15.69 6.48
N THR A 126 -5.30 16.47 5.69
CA THR A 126 -5.45 16.65 4.26
C THR A 126 -4.07 16.78 3.62
N SER A 127 -3.93 16.32 2.37
CA SER A 127 -2.62 16.25 1.72
C SER A 127 -2.18 17.61 1.16
N PRO A 128 -0.90 18.00 1.33
CA PRO A 128 -0.33 19.12 0.59
C PRO A 128 -0.08 18.70 -0.86
N GLY A 129 -0.61 19.47 -1.80
CA GLY A 129 -0.38 19.31 -3.23
C GLY A 129 0.43 20.46 -3.81
N HIS A 130 0.07 20.91 -5.01
CA HIS A 130 0.82 21.91 -5.77
C HIS A 130 0.99 23.21 -4.97
N GLU A 131 2.23 23.71 -4.90
CA GLU A 131 2.61 24.90 -4.12
C GLU A 131 2.25 24.81 -2.62
N GLY A 132 2.05 23.59 -2.09
CA GLY A 132 1.67 23.36 -0.70
C GLY A 132 0.19 23.61 -0.41
N ALA A 133 -0.64 23.78 -1.43
CA ALA A 133 -2.09 23.91 -1.27
C ALA A 133 -2.67 22.63 -0.61
N LEU A 134 -3.50 22.80 0.41
CA LEU A 134 -4.13 21.68 1.09
C LEU A 134 -5.42 21.26 0.39
N GLY A 135 -5.58 19.96 0.16
CA GLY A 135 -6.84 19.37 -0.30
C GLY A 135 -7.95 19.45 0.76
N ASP A 136 -9.13 18.95 0.40
CA ASP A 136 -10.33 18.94 1.26
C ASP A 136 -10.55 17.60 1.99
N ARG A 137 -9.78 16.57 1.64
CA ARG A 137 -9.88 15.21 2.20
C ARG A 137 -8.52 14.64 2.56
N ASN A 138 -8.53 13.69 3.49
CA ASN A 138 -7.40 12.80 3.74
C ASN A 138 -7.20 11.86 2.54
N SER A 139 -5.94 11.56 2.19
CA SER A 139 -5.59 10.56 1.18
C SER A 139 -5.77 9.14 1.75
N PRO A 140 -6.71 8.32 1.23
CA PRO A 140 -6.88 6.93 1.67
C PRO A 140 -5.69 6.06 1.25
N THR A 141 -5.52 4.89 1.86
CA THR A 141 -4.47 3.94 1.43
C THR A 141 -4.72 3.43 0.01
N VAL A 142 -3.65 3.26 -0.77
CA VAL A 142 -3.70 2.57 -2.07
C VAL A 142 -3.71 1.04 -1.93
N TYR A 143 -3.39 0.51 -0.76
CA TYR A 143 -3.39 -0.94 -0.56
C TYR A 143 -4.80 -1.51 -0.65
N ASN A 144 -4.94 -2.56 -1.47
CA ASN A 144 -6.21 -3.22 -1.77
C ASN A 144 -7.27 -2.33 -2.44
N ALA A 145 -6.93 -1.12 -2.88
CA ALA A 145 -7.89 -0.20 -3.50
C ALA A 145 -8.55 -0.77 -4.76
N ALA A 146 -7.84 -1.63 -5.50
CA ALA A 146 -8.39 -2.36 -6.66
C ALA A 146 -9.54 -3.32 -6.29
N GLY A 147 -9.68 -3.69 -5.01
CA GLY A 147 -10.78 -4.50 -4.51
C GLY A 147 -11.99 -3.69 -4.02
N HIS A 148 -11.91 -2.35 -3.99
CA HIS A 148 -13.05 -1.52 -3.61
C HIS A 148 -14.10 -1.48 -4.73
N PHE A 149 -15.38 -1.42 -4.34
CA PHE A 149 -16.49 -1.32 -5.29
C PHE A 149 -16.62 0.08 -5.93
N ALA A 150 -15.99 1.10 -5.35
CA ALA A 150 -15.90 2.46 -5.84
C ALA A 150 -14.66 3.15 -5.24
N GLN A 151 -14.20 4.21 -5.88
CA GLN A 151 -13.01 4.97 -5.52
C GLN A 151 -13.37 6.41 -5.12
N PHE A 152 -12.40 7.07 -4.46
CA PHE A 152 -12.59 8.32 -3.72
C PHE A 152 -13.60 8.21 -2.57
N TRP A 153 -13.54 9.18 -1.64
CA TRP A 153 -14.43 9.24 -0.48
C TRP A 153 -15.92 9.38 -0.83
N ASP A 154 -16.23 9.96 -1.98
CA ASP A 154 -17.58 10.17 -2.49
C ASP A 154 -18.02 9.09 -3.49
N GLY A 155 -17.16 8.11 -3.78
CA GLY A 155 -17.46 7.00 -4.69
C GLY A 155 -17.58 7.41 -6.16
N ARG A 156 -17.13 8.61 -6.57
CA ARG A 156 -17.38 9.15 -7.91
C ARG A 156 -16.68 8.41 -9.05
N ALA A 157 -15.61 7.66 -8.76
CA ALA A 157 -14.89 6.88 -9.76
C ALA A 157 -15.16 5.37 -9.55
N PRO A 158 -15.55 4.63 -10.59
CA PRO A 158 -15.91 3.21 -10.45
C PRO A 158 -14.69 2.28 -10.31
N THR A 159 -13.53 2.68 -10.81
CA THR A 159 -12.31 1.85 -10.85
C THR A 159 -11.08 2.66 -10.50
N VAL A 160 -9.97 1.98 -10.18
CA VAL A 160 -8.68 2.62 -9.90
C VAL A 160 -8.11 3.31 -11.15
N GLU A 161 -8.41 2.80 -12.35
CA GLU A 161 -8.02 3.42 -13.62
C GLU A 161 -8.73 4.75 -13.86
N GLU A 162 -10.02 4.85 -13.55
CA GLU A 162 -10.74 6.13 -13.63
C GLU A 162 -10.31 7.09 -12.51
N GLN A 163 -10.01 6.57 -11.31
CA GLN A 163 -9.52 7.37 -10.19
C GLN A 163 -8.19 8.06 -10.51
N ALA A 164 -7.25 7.36 -11.16
CA ALA A 164 -5.90 7.85 -11.44
C ALA A 164 -5.86 9.11 -12.34
N LYS A 165 -6.90 9.34 -13.16
CA LYS A 165 -6.99 10.51 -14.06
C LYS A 165 -7.21 11.82 -13.31
N GLY A 166 -7.91 11.77 -12.17
CA GLY A 166 -8.32 12.95 -11.41
C GLY A 166 -7.16 13.75 -10.81
N PRO A 167 -6.29 13.12 -9.98
CA PRO A 167 -5.20 13.80 -9.28
C PRO A 167 -4.25 14.60 -10.19
N ILE A 168 -3.96 14.06 -11.38
CA ILE A 168 -3.04 14.67 -12.35
C ILE A 168 -3.53 16.07 -12.77
N LEU A 169 -4.82 16.19 -13.03
CA LEU A 169 -5.45 17.43 -13.51
C LEU A 169 -5.99 18.33 -12.38
N ASN A 170 -6.06 17.82 -11.14
CA ASN A 170 -6.59 18.60 -10.04
C ASN A 170 -5.63 19.77 -9.72
N PRO A 171 -6.08 21.04 -9.80
CA PRO A 171 -5.23 22.22 -9.60
C PRO A 171 -4.65 22.33 -8.18
N VAL A 172 -5.25 21.66 -7.19
CA VAL A 172 -4.76 21.61 -5.82
C VAL A 172 -3.76 20.47 -5.63
N GLU A 173 -3.86 19.39 -6.40
CA GLU A 173 -2.99 18.20 -6.28
C GLU A 173 -1.79 18.30 -7.22
N MET A 174 -1.84 17.75 -8.44
CA MET A 174 -0.70 17.72 -9.36
C MET A 174 -0.73 18.83 -10.43
N ALA A 175 -1.87 19.50 -10.59
CA ALA A 175 -2.04 20.77 -11.31
C ALA A 175 -1.65 20.80 -12.79
N MET A 176 -1.67 19.68 -13.50
CA MET A 176 -1.49 19.69 -14.95
C MET A 176 -2.65 20.46 -15.61
N PRO A 177 -2.37 21.31 -16.62
CA PRO A 177 -3.37 22.23 -17.16
C PRO A 177 -4.47 21.53 -17.96
N ASP A 178 -4.15 20.43 -18.64
CA ASP A 178 -5.06 19.63 -19.45
C ASP A 178 -4.47 18.23 -19.72
N GLU A 179 -5.31 17.32 -20.23
CA GLU A 179 -4.91 15.95 -20.59
C GLU A 179 -3.84 15.89 -21.68
N ALA A 180 -3.76 16.89 -22.57
CA ALA A 180 -2.79 16.91 -23.66
C ALA A 180 -1.37 17.26 -23.18
N SER A 181 -1.25 17.78 -21.96
CA SER A 181 0.01 18.18 -21.34
C SER A 181 0.65 17.06 -20.51
N VAL A 182 -0.08 15.97 -20.27
CA VAL A 182 0.35 14.78 -19.50
C VAL A 182 1.05 13.78 -20.43
#